data_AF-A0A497KGZ2-F1
#
_entry.id   AF-A0A497KGZ2-F1
#
_cell.length_a   1.000
_cell.length_b   1.000
_cell.length_c   1.000
_cell.angle_alpha   90.00
_cell.angle_beta   90.00
_cell.angle_gamma   90.00
#
_symmetry.space_group_name_H-M   'P 1'
#
loop_
_entity.id
_entity.type
_entity.pdbx_description
1 polymer ?
#
loop_
_entity_poly.entity_id
_entity_poly.type
_entity_poly.pdbx_seq_one_letter_code
_entity_poly.pdbx_strand_id
1 'polypeptide(L)'
;MAIYAFAEIKNGKARRIFASAKYPSKQRGNLFFDSEKVPDLRKTADLPHVMGEFYALVAFRPSYIFLSRDVFGGKPLYYDLKTLTFSSFKKYFEGGCLEVNPGESIKIDYNGKILERKITHFEDVFRKKNIDISEAKEKIEKYLTSFKTKHACLAFSGGVDSSFLASLYDVELISVTASKKEEEWIKNAARSIGKKVNIYVFKEKDVKEAAQEVPFIIETDNILQISIAIPIYIALKFANRLGYRKVIFGQGADELFGGYKRYETLESHELEESLRNDLKNIGKNNLVRDTKLSYALEMKILAPYLQWEIIKTAV
;
A
#
# COMPACT_ATOMS: atom_id res chain seq x y z
N MET A 1 9.55 11.35 0.94
CA MET A 1 8.61 12.02 1.89
C MET A 1 7.27 12.13 1.18
N ALA A 2 6.25 11.34 1.54
CA ALA A 2 5.02 11.26 0.76
C ALA A 2 4.03 12.37 1.13
N ILE A 3 3.49 12.36 2.36
CA ILE A 3 2.77 13.50 2.94
C ILE A 3 3.57 14.04 4.14
N TYR A 4 3.76 15.35 4.20
CA TYR A 4 4.18 16.07 5.41
C TYR A 4 3.51 17.44 5.40
N ALA A 5 2.77 17.77 6.46
CA ALA A 5 2.09 19.04 6.59
C ALA A 5 2.05 19.49 8.05
N PHE A 6 2.16 20.80 8.28
CA PHE A 6 1.93 21.43 9.57
C PHE A 6 1.31 22.82 9.38
N ALA A 7 0.68 23.36 10.43
CA ALA A 7 0.05 24.68 10.38
C ALA A 7 0.56 25.60 11.48
N GLU A 8 0.93 26.83 11.11
CA GLU A 8 1.09 27.92 12.07
C GLU A 8 -0.28 28.47 12.44
N ILE A 9 -0.60 28.46 13.73
CA ILE A 9 -1.88 28.94 14.26
C ILE A 9 -1.70 30.37 14.79
N LYS A 10 -2.66 31.25 14.48
CA LYS A 10 -2.80 32.56 15.13
C LYS A 10 -4.26 32.81 15.45
N ASN A 11 -4.59 33.09 16.71
CA ASN A 11 -5.96 33.36 17.19
C ASN A 11 -6.98 32.26 16.81
N GLY A 12 -6.61 30.98 16.98
CA GLY A 12 -7.51 29.85 16.71
C GLY A 12 -7.80 29.60 15.22
N LYS A 13 -7.02 30.20 14.31
CA LYS A 13 -7.12 29.98 12.86
C LYS A 13 -5.73 29.65 12.29
N ALA A 14 -5.68 28.80 11.26
CA ALA A 14 -4.46 28.61 10.49
C ALA A 14 -4.08 29.92 9.80
N ARG A 15 -2.89 30.43 10.14
CA ARG A 15 -2.27 31.60 9.49
C ARG A 15 -1.52 31.17 8.24
N ARG A 16 -0.75 30.09 8.33
CA ARG A 16 0.03 29.49 7.23
C ARG A 16 -0.02 27.98 7.35
N ILE A 17 -0.09 27.32 6.19
CA ILE A 17 0.03 25.87 6.08
C ILE A 17 1.32 25.60 5.33
N PHE A 18 2.22 24.87 5.97
CA PHE A 18 3.44 24.39 5.36
C PHE A 18 3.23 22.92 5.04
N ALA A 19 3.32 22.57 3.77
CA ALA A 19 3.09 21.21 3.36
C ALA A 19 3.89 20.84 2.13
N SER A 20 4.23 19.56 2.05
CA SER A 20 4.88 18.95 0.91
C SER A 20 4.22 17.60 0.67
N ALA A 21 3.73 17.41 -0.55
CA ALA A 21 3.36 16.09 -1.07
C ALA A 21 4.36 15.71 -2.17
N LYS A 22 5.06 14.58 -2.03
CA LYS A 22 5.85 14.00 -3.12
C LYS A 22 5.21 12.73 -3.64
N TYR A 23 5.51 12.41 -4.89
CA TYR A 23 5.04 11.20 -5.53
C TYR A 23 5.30 9.96 -4.64
N PRO A 24 4.32 9.05 -4.48
CA PRO A 24 3.04 8.97 -5.20
C PRO A 24 1.90 9.80 -4.60
N SER A 25 2.12 10.51 -3.49
CA SER A 25 1.15 11.46 -2.94
C SER A 25 0.98 12.68 -3.84
N LYS A 26 -0.20 13.28 -3.73
CA LYS A 26 -0.67 14.39 -4.56
C LYS A 26 -1.18 15.51 -3.65
N GLN A 27 -1.15 16.73 -4.18
CA GLN A 27 -1.76 17.90 -3.55
C GLN A 27 -2.79 18.50 -4.51
N ARG A 28 -3.96 18.87 -3.97
CA ARG A 28 -4.98 19.67 -4.67
C ARG A 28 -5.47 20.77 -3.73
N GLY A 29 -4.91 21.98 -3.88
CA GLY A 29 -5.15 23.08 -2.93
C GLY A 29 -4.69 22.68 -1.54
N ASN A 30 -5.62 22.64 -0.59
CA ASN A 30 -5.38 22.29 0.82
C ASN A 30 -5.65 20.81 1.16
N LEU A 31 -5.79 19.96 0.13
CA LEU A 31 -5.96 18.51 0.25
C LEU A 31 -4.67 17.81 -0.17
N PHE A 32 -4.11 17.00 0.73
CA PHE A 32 -2.92 16.18 0.55
C PHE A 32 -3.33 14.72 0.70
N PHE A 33 -3.01 13.88 -0.27
CA PHE A 33 -3.54 12.53 -0.28
C PHE A 33 -2.66 11.58 -1.09
N ASP A 34 -2.71 10.31 -0.75
CA ASP A 34 -2.28 9.24 -1.64
C ASP A 34 -3.47 8.34 -1.95
N SER A 35 -4.01 8.48 -3.15
CA SER A 35 -5.01 7.61 -3.79
C SER A 35 -4.97 7.81 -5.31
N GLU A 36 -5.56 6.90 -6.06
CA GLU A 36 -5.78 7.09 -7.49
C GLU A 36 -6.83 8.16 -7.74
N LYS A 37 -8.01 8.03 -7.12
CA LYS A 37 -9.09 9.02 -7.21
C LYS A 37 -8.81 10.20 -6.29
N VAL A 38 -9.34 11.36 -6.64
CA VAL A 38 -9.31 12.53 -5.74
C VAL A 38 -10.44 12.36 -4.70
N PRO A 39 -10.15 12.39 -3.39
CA PRO A 39 -11.18 12.28 -2.36
C PRO A 39 -12.24 13.39 -2.46
N ASP A 40 -13.53 13.03 -2.38
CA ASP A 40 -14.64 13.98 -2.33
C ASP A 40 -14.94 14.40 -0.88
N LEU A 41 -14.43 15.57 -0.49
CA LEU A 41 -14.58 16.12 0.85
C LEU A 41 -16.01 16.56 1.21
N ARG A 42 -16.99 16.41 0.32
CA ARG A 42 -18.42 16.55 0.67
C ARG A 42 -18.96 15.30 1.38
N LYS A 43 -18.26 14.16 1.24
CA LYS A 43 -18.64 12.86 1.80
C LYS A 43 -17.72 12.42 2.95
N THR A 44 -17.19 13.37 3.73
CA THR A 44 -16.15 13.09 4.75
C THR A 44 -16.52 12.00 5.74
N ALA A 45 -17.80 11.90 6.12
CA ALA A 45 -18.28 10.91 7.09
C ALA A 45 -18.24 9.46 6.56
N ASP A 46 -18.26 9.28 5.24
CA ASP A 46 -18.40 7.97 4.60
C ASP A 46 -17.24 7.66 3.64
N LEU A 47 -16.17 8.46 3.67
CA LEU A 47 -14.99 8.27 2.83
C LEU A 47 -14.44 6.84 2.86
N PRO A 48 -14.29 6.17 4.03
CA PRO A 48 -13.88 4.77 4.07
C PRO A 48 -14.79 3.81 3.29
N HIS A 49 -16.09 4.12 3.17
CA HIS A 49 -17.04 3.32 2.39
C HIS A 49 -16.99 3.65 0.89
N VAL A 50 -16.91 4.94 0.54
CA VAL A 50 -17.15 5.39 -0.84
C VAL A 50 -15.90 5.48 -1.72
N MET A 51 -14.69 5.54 -1.13
CA MET A 51 -13.45 5.64 -1.91
C MET A 51 -13.21 4.41 -2.79
N GLY A 52 -13.45 3.21 -2.23
CA GLY A 52 -13.30 1.96 -2.98
C GLY A 52 -11.85 1.63 -3.34
N GLU A 53 -10.87 2.11 -2.57
CA GLU A 53 -9.43 1.91 -2.79
C GLU A 53 -8.63 2.19 -1.51
N PHE A 54 -7.33 1.84 -1.50
CA PHE A 54 -6.43 2.23 -0.42
C PHE A 54 -6.09 3.73 -0.50
N TYR A 55 -6.22 4.42 0.63
CA TYR A 55 -5.96 5.85 0.69
C TYR A 55 -5.50 6.31 2.08
N ALA A 56 -4.79 7.43 2.08
CA ALA A 56 -4.55 8.26 3.25
C ALA A 56 -4.67 9.72 2.82
N LEU A 57 -5.27 10.59 3.66
CA LEU A 57 -5.41 12.00 3.34
C LEU A 57 -5.38 12.92 4.57
N VAL A 58 -4.95 14.16 4.31
CA VAL A 58 -5.00 15.32 5.19
C VAL A 58 -5.65 16.48 4.43
N ALA A 59 -6.69 17.09 4.96
CA ALA A 59 -7.36 18.23 4.34
C ALA A 59 -7.54 19.39 5.31
N PHE A 60 -7.00 20.56 4.99
CA PHE A 60 -7.19 21.77 5.79
C PHE A 60 -8.46 22.50 5.33
N ARG A 61 -9.48 22.53 6.18
CA ARG A 61 -10.76 23.22 5.96
C ARG A 61 -10.80 24.51 6.80
N PRO A 62 -11.67 25.49 6.49
CA PRO A 62 -11.66 26.77 7.20
C PRO A 62 -11.82 26.68 8.73
N SER A 63 -12.55 25.68 9.24
CA SER A 63 -12.84 25.51 10.67
C SER A 63 -12.19 24.26 11.31
N TYR A 64 -11.61 23.35 10.53
CA TYR A 64 -11.00 22.12 11.03
C TYR A 64 -10.00 21.53 10.03
N ILE A 65 -9.16 20.62 10.52
CA ILE A 65 -8.31 19.74 9.74
C ILE A 65 -8.96 18.36 9.73
N PHE A 66 -9.04 17.76 8.55
CA PHE A 66 -9.63 16.44 8.36
C PHE A 66 -8.58 15.41 8.00
N LEU A 67 -8.59 14.28 8.71
CA LEU A 67 -7.73 13.13 8.46
C LEU A 67 -8.59 11.92 8.14
N SER A 68 -8.14 11.07 7.22
CA SER A 68 -8.84 9.81 6.95
C SER A 68 -7.94 8.76 6.30
N ARG A 69 -8.19 7.49 6.60
CA ARG A 69 -7.56 6.32 5.98
C ARG A 69 -8.59 5.28 5.57
N ASP A 70 -8.20 4.44 4.62
CA ASP A 70 -8.95 3.25 4.24
C ASP A 70 -9.02 2.19 5.36
N VAL A 71 -10.00 1.27 5.26
CA VAL A 71 -10.30 0.26 6.31
C VAL A 71 -9.22 -0.81 6.52
N PHE A 72 -8.27 -0.94 5.60
CA PHE A 72 -7.11 -1.82 5.78
C PHE A 72 -5.91 -1.08 6.37
N GLY A 73 -5.89 0.24 6.27
CA GLY A 73 -4.74 1.06 6.61
C GLY A 73 -3.55 0.77 5.69
N GLY A 74 -3.77 0.54 4.40
CA GLY A 74 -2.68 0.20 3.48
C GLY A 74 -1.62 1.31 3.32
N LYS A 75 -2.01 2.57 3.53
CA LYS A 75 -1.13 3.74 3.41
C LYS A 75 -0.95 4.43 4.76
N PRO A 76 0.29 4.66 5.22
CA PRO A 76 0.53 5.19 6.56
C PRO A 76 0.18 6.67 6.67
N LEU A 77 -0.42 7.04 7.80
CA LEU A 77 -0.65 8.43 8.19
C LEU A 77 -0.61 8.58 9.71
N TYR A 78 0.20 9.52 10.16
CA TYR A 78 0.45 9.85 11.55
C TYR A 78 0.17 11.33 11.78
N TYR A 79 -0.12 11.70 13.03
CA TYR A 79 -0.43 13.06 13.42
C TYR A 79 -0.01 13.37 14.85
N ASP A 80 0.15 14.65 15.16
CA ASP A 80 0.32 15.16 16.52
C ASP A 80 -0.64 16.34 16.75
N LEU A 81 -1.43 16.26 17.82
CA LEU A 81 -2.41 17.28 18.18
C LEU A 81 -1.77 18.54 18.76
N LYS A 82 -0.57 18.45 19.33
CA LYS A 82 0.12 19.61 19.93
C LYS A 82 0.71 20.51 18.88
N THR A 83 1.43 19.92 17.93
CA THR A 83 2.10 20.67 16.84
C THR A 83 1.23 20.83 15.60
N LEU A 84 0.08 20.13 15.52
CA LEU A 84 -0.72 19.98 14.30
C LEU A 84 0.13 19.54 13.10
N THR A 85 1.06 18.62 13.35
CA THR A 85 1.89 17.99 12.32
C THR A 85 1.22 16.72 11.82
N PHE A 86 1.30 16.45 10.52
CA PHE A 86 0.75 15.27 9.86
C PHE A 86 1.79 14.71 8.90
N SER A 87 2.03 13.40 8.92
CA SER A 87 2.99 12.79 8.01
C SER A 87 2.72 11.32 7.74
N SER A 88 3.16 10.83 6.58
CA SER A 88 3.25 9.40 6.28
C SER A 88 4.40 8.68 6.99
N PHE A 89 5.29 9.41 7.67
CA PHE A 89 6.45 8.86 8.38
C PHE A 89 6.53 9.41 9.80
N LYS A 90 6.87 8.56 10.78
CA LYS A 90 7.02 8.90 12.19
C LYS A 90 8.28 9.74 12.47
N LYS A 91 9.33 9.64 11.66
CA LYS A 91 10.59 10.37 11.86
C LYS A 91 10.51 11.89 11.67
N TYR A 92 9.39 12.41 11.18
CA TYR A 92 9.16 13.87 11.07
C TYR A 92 8.50 14.48 12.30
N PHE A 93 8.35 13.70 13.39
CA PHE A 93 7.83 14.16 14.66
C PHE A 93 8.97 14.22 15.69
N GLU A 94 9.10 15.34 16.40
CA GLU A 94 10.22 15.56 17.34
C GLU A 94 10.07 14.81 18.68
N GLY A 95 8.83 14.52 19.10
CA GLY A 95 8.55 13.78 20.34
C GLY A 95 7.89 12.43 20.07
N GLY A 96 6.65 12.46 19.61
CA GLY A 96 5.88 11.27 19.28
C GLY A 96 4.68 11.62 18.40
N CYS A 97 4.04 10.59 17.86
CA CYS A 97 2.88 10.75 16.98
C CYS A 97 1.82 9.71 17.28
N LEU A 98 0.57 10.07 17.02
CA LEU A 98 -0.56 9.17 16.94
C LEU A 98 -0.69 8.64 15.51
N GLU A 99 -1.15 7.41 15.37
CA GLU A 99 -1.51 6.84 14.08
C GLU A 99 -3.00 7.09 13.81
N VAL A 100 -3.34 7.48 12.58
CA VAL A 100 -4.74 7.42 12.12
C VAL A 100 -5.04 5.94 11.91
N ASN A 101 -5.98 5.38 12.64
CA ASN A 101 -6.29 3.95 12.56
C ASN A 101 -6.90 3.58 11.20
N PRO A 102 -6.81 2.31 10.78
CA PRO A 102 -7.57 1.81 9.63
C PRO A 102 -9.06 2.18 9.73
N GLY A 103 -9.60 2.78 8.66
CA GLY A 103 -10.99 3.21 8.55
C GLY A 103 -11.36 4.43 9.41
N GLU A 104 -10.40 5.06 10.08
CA GLU A 104 -10.65 6.21 10.93
C GLU A 104 -10.81 7.49 10.11
N SER A 105 -11.74 8.35 10.52
CA SER A 105 -11.93 9.71 10.04
C SER A 105 -11.99 10.67 11.22
N ILE A 106 -11.14 11.69 11.22
CA ILE A 106 -10.95 12.62 12.35
C ILE A 106 -11.13 14.06 11.87
N LYS A 107 -11.90 14.85 12.60
CA LYS A 107 -11.91 16.33 12.49
C LYS A 107 -11.25 16.92 13.71
N ILE A 108 -10.24 17.76 13.50
CA ILE A 108 -9.46 18.41 14.55
C ILE A 108 -9.59 19.92 14.35
N ASP A 109 -9.89 20.69 15.38
CA ASP A 109 -9.83 22.14 15.28
C ASP A 109 -8.38 22.66 15.25
N TYR A 110 -8.22 23.96 15.02
CA TYR A 110 -6.90 24.58 14.99
C TYR A 110 -6.28 24.80 16.39
N ASN A 111 -6.91 24.33 17.46
CA ASN A 111 -6.34 24.31 18.81
C ASN A 111 -5.90 22.90 19.23
N GLY A 112 -5.98 21.92 18.33
CA GLY A 112 -5.62 20.53 18.63
C GLY A 112 -6.73 19.72 19.31
N LYS A 113 -7.95 20.26 19.41
CA LYS A 113 -9.10 19.52 19.94
C LYS A 113 -9.74 18.67 18.85
N ILE A 114 -9.95 17.39 19.15
CA ILE A 114 -10.75 16.51 18.29
C ILE A 114 -12.23 16.93 18.40
N LEU A 115 -12.80 17.35 17.28
CA LEU A 115 -14.21 17.72 17.15
C LEU A 115 -15.09 16.49 16.86
N GLU A 116 -14.59 15.58 16.04
CA GLU A 116 -15.30 14.37 15.62
C GLU A 116 -14.29 13.26 15.33
N ARG A 117 -14.65 12.03 15.72
CA ARG A 117 -13.91 10.82 15.39
C ARG A 117 -14.91 9.72 15.05
N LYS A 118 -14.76 9.12 13.86
CA LYS A 118 -15.56 7.99 13.39
C LYS A 118 -14.62 6.88 12.92
N ILE A 119 -14.94 5.64 13.24
CA ILE A 119 -14.23 4.46 12.75
C ILE A 119 -15.20 3.66 11.89
N THR A 120 -14.78 3.34 10.68
CA THR A 120 -15.44 2.33 9.82
C THR A 120 -14.63 1.05 9.90
N HIS A 121 -15.27 -0.04 10.27
CA HIS A 121 -14.62 -1.35 10.37
C HIS A 121 -14.55 -2.03 9.01
N PHE A 122 -13.66 -3.01 8.90
CA PHE A 122 -13.52 -3.84 7.70
C PHE A 122 -14.86 -4.48 7.33
N GLU A 123 -15.59 -4.99 8.32
CA GLU A 123 -16.87 -5.68 8.17
C GLU A 123 -18.01 -4.75 7.72
N ASP A 124 -17.89 -3.43 7.91
CA ASP A 124 -18.85 -2.46 7.40
C ASP A 124 -18.79 -2.34 5.86
N VAL A 125 -17.59 -2.55 5.30
CA VAL A 125 -17.29 -2.42 3.87
C VAL A 125 -17.30 -3.77 3.16
N PHE A 126 -16.77 -4.81 3.82
CA PHE A 126 -16.59 -6.16 3.28
C PHE A 126 -17.45 -7.14 4.05
N ARG A 127 -18.65 -7.37 3.51
CA ARG A 127 -19.63 -8.32 4.05
C ARG A 127 -19.57 -9.59 3.23
N LYS A 128 -19.57 -10.73 3.94
CA LYS A 128 -19.65 -12.05 3.33
C LYS A 128 -20.86 -12.11 2.40
N LYS A 129 -20.63 -12.54 1.17
CA LYS A 129 -21.66 -12.80 0.18
C LYS A 129 -21.51 -14.23 -0.33
N ASN A 130 -22.64 -14.90 -0.49
CA ASN A 130 -22.65 -16.16 -1.23
C ASN A 130 -22.59 -15.83 -2.72
N ILE A 131 -21.54 -16.30 -3.38
CA ILE A 131 -21.31 -16.15 -4.80
C ILE A 131 -20.92 -17.51 -5.37
N ASP A 132 -21.40 -17.83 -6.57
CA ASP A 132 -20.99 -19.03 -7.29
C ASP A 132 -19.50 -18.91 -7.70
N ILE A 133 -18.76 -20.02 -7.65
CA ILE A 133 -17.33 -20.03 -7.98
C ILE A 133 -17.07 -19.57 -9.42
N SER A 134 -17.94 -19.94 -10.37
CA SER A 134 -17.83 -19.55 -11.77
C SER A 134 -18.04 -18.05 -11.92
N GLU A 135 -19.04 -17.49 -11.23
CA GLU A 135 -19.31 -16.06 -11.20
C GLU A 135 -18.15 -15.28 -10.55
N ALA A 136 -17.61 -15.78 -9.43
CA ALA A 136 -16.48 -15.18 -8.75
C ALA A 136 -15.24 -15.15 -9.67
N LYS A 137 -14.94 -16.27 -10.34
CA LYS A 137 -13.84 -16.35 -11.31
C LYS A 137 -13.99 -15.32 -12.43
N GLU A 138 -15.15 -15.24 -13.08
CA GLU A 138 -15.41 -14.31 -14.17
C GLU A 138 -15.23 -12.85 -13.71
N LYS A 139 -15.75 -12.50 -12.52
CA LYS A 139 -15.58 -11.16 -11.95
C LYS A 139 -14.12 -10.84 -11.66
N ILE A 140 -13.39 -11.74 -11.00
CA ILE A 140 -11.98 -11.54 -10.66
C ILE A 140 -11.14 -11.38 -11.95
N GLU A 141 -11.34 -12.25 -12.93
CA GLU A 141 -10.67 -12.16 -14.23
C GLU A 141 -10.97 -10.84 -14.94
N LYS A 142 -12.23 -10.41 -14.94
CA LYS A 142 -12.65 -9.11 -15.49
C LYS A 142 -11.98 -7.93 -14.77
N TYR A 143 -11.88 -7.94 -13.45
CA TYR A 143 -11.24 -6.86 -12.69
C TYR A 143 -9.72 -6.85 -12.88
N LEU A 144 -9.08 -8.02 -12.99
CA LEU A 144 -7.65 -8.09 -13.28
C LEU A 144 -7.34 -7.64 -14.71
N THR A 145 -8.11 -8.07 -15.72
CA THR A 145 -7.91 -7.68 -17.13
C THR A 145 -8.24 -6.21 -17.40
N SER A 146 -9.19 -5.64 -16.67
CA SER A 146 -9.54 -4.21 -16.79
C SER A 146 -8.57 -3.27 -16.06
N PHE A 147 -7.67 -3.81 -15.23
CA PHE A 147 -6.62 -3.03 -14.60
C PHE A 147 -5.66 -2.49 -15.67
N LYS A 148 -5.64 -1.16 -15.82
CA LYS A 148 -4.76 -0.48 -16.78
C LYS A 148 -3.76 0.39 -16.04
N THR A 149 -2.49 0.21 -16.35
CA THR A 149 -1.43 1.13 -15.91
C THR A 149 -0.50 1.44 -17.07
N LYS A 150 -0.05 2.70 -17.14
CA LYS A 150 0.96 3.16 -18.11
C LYS A 150 2.29 3.36 -17.39
N HIS A 151 3.38 3.07 -18.11
CA HIS A 151 4.76 3.23 -17.65
C HIS A 151 5.02 2.50 -16.32
N ALA A 152 4.68 1.22 -16.28
CA ALA A 152 4.96 0.33 -15.17
C ALA A 152 5.73 -0.90 -15.66
N CYS A 153 6.53 -1.49 -14.77
CA CYS A 153 7.06 -2.84 -14.91
C CYS A 153 6.38 -3.77 -13.90
N LEU A 154 6.58 -5.08 -14.04
CA LEU A 154 6.06 -6.09 -13.11
C LEU A 154 7.21 -6.79 -12.39
N ALA A 155 7.16 -6.81 -11.06
CA ALA A 155 8.05 -7.61 -10.23
C ALA A 155 7.65 -9.09 -10.36
N PHE A 156 8.52 -9.85 -11.03
CA PHE A 156 8.25 -11.23 -11.45
C PHE A 156 9.12 -12.21 -10.67
N SER A 157 8.49 -13.10 -9.91
CA SER A 157 9.17 -14.14 -9.12
C SER A 157 9.23 -15.49 -9.85
N GLY A 158 8.46 -15.67 -10.93
CA GLY A 158 8.25 -16.97 -11.55
C GLY A 158 7.28 -17.88 -10.78
N GLY A 159 6.70 -17.40 -9.68
CA GLY A 159 5.58 -18.05 -8.98
C GLY A 159 4.25 -17.86 -9.72
N VAL A 160 3.21 -18.57 -9.28
CA VAL A 160 1.90 -18.59 -9.94
C VAL A 160 1.26 -17.20 -10.02
N ASP A 161 1.32 -16.41 -8.96
CA ASP A 161 0.64 -15.11 -8.89
C ASP A 161 1.28 -14.10 -9.85
N SER A 162 2.61 -13.95 -9.78
CA SER A 162 3.33 -13.05 -10.68
C SER A 162 3.25 -13.51 -12.14
N SER A 163 3.18 -14.83 -12.39
CA SER A 163 3.03 -15.39 -13.74
C SER A 163 1.64 -15.17 -14.31
N PHE A 164 0.60 -15.24 -13.48
CA PHE A 164 -0.75 -14.91 -13.90
C PHE A 164 -0.87 -13.41 -14.23
N LEU A 165 -0.38 -12.52 -13.38
CA LEU A 165 -0.35 -11.08 -13.74
C LEU A 165 0.52 -10.81 -14.97
N ALA A 166 1.65 -11.50 -15.12
CA ALA A 166 2.51 -11.37 -16.29
C ALA A 166 1.86 -11.86 -17.59
N SER A 167 0.96 -12.84 -17.55
CA SER A 167 0.23 -13.28 -18.75
C SER A 167 -0.88 -12.29 -19.14
N LEU A 168 -1.44 -11.55 -18.18
CA LEU A 168 -2.51 -10.58 -18.43
C LEU A 168 -2.02 -9.21 -18.91
N TYR A 169 -0.83 -8.78 -18.48
CA TYR A 169 -0.36 -7.41 -18.72
C TYR A 169 0.79 -7.34 -19.70
N ASP A 170 0.70 -6.46 -20.70
CA ASP A 170 1.80 -6.14 -21.60
C ASP A 170 2.75 -5.12 -20.96
N VAL A 171 3.59 -5.60 -20.04
CA VAL A 171 4.60 -4.82 -19.31
C VAL A 171 5.92 -5.58 -19.25
N GLU A 172 7.03 -4.84 -19.12
CA GLU A 172 8.34 -5.44 -18.88
C GLU A 172 8.38 -6.14 -17.52
N LEU A 173 9.00 -7.31 -17.50
CA LEU A 173 9.22 -8.08 -16.28
C LEU A 173 10.59 -7.72 -15.71
N ILE A 174 10.63 -7.47 -14.41
CA ILE A 174 11.86 -7.29 -13.65
C ILE A 174 11.92 -8.32 -12.52
N SER A 175 13.12 -8.73 -12.15
CA SER A 175 13.34 -9.56 -10.97
C SER A 175 14.66 -9.25 -10.30
N VAL A 176 14.78 -9.62 -9.03
CA VAL A 176 16.01 -9.50 -8.27
C VAL A 176 16.26 -10.81 -7.52
N THR A 177 17.50 -11.29 -7.53
CA THR A 177 17.88 -12.53 -6.83
C THR A 177 19.37 -12.50 -6.50
N ALA A 178 19.80 -13.25 -5.49
CA ALA A 178 21.21 -13.56 -5.26
C ALA A 178 21.57 -14.99 -5.71
N SER A 179 20.60 -15.79 -6.16
CA SER A 179 20.74 -17.21 -6.45
C SER A 179 20.76 -17.47 -7.95
N LYS A 180 21.84 -18.08 -8.44
CA LYS A 180 21.94 -18.51 -9.86
C LYS A 180 20.85 -19.51 -10.25
N LYS A 181 20.48 -20.41 -9.33
CA LYS A 181 19.42 -21.40 -9.56
C LYS A 181 18.06 -20.70 -9.70
N GLU A 182 17.80 -19.71 -8.86
CA GLU A 182 16.57 -18.93 -8.93
C GLU A 182 16.53 -18.06 -10.19
N GLU A 183 17.66 -17.46 -10.58
CA GLU A 183 17.80 -16.72 -11.84
C GLU A 183 17.39 -17.58 -13.05
N GLU A 184 17.88 -18.82 -13.12
CA GLU A 184 17.53 -19.76 -14.19
C GLU A 184 16.05 -20.14 -14.15
N TRP A 185 15.50 -20.41 -12.96
CA TRP A 185 14.07 -20.66 -12.78
C TRP A 185 13.21 -19.50 -13.28
N ILE A 186 13.53 -18.27 -12.87
CA ILE A 186 12.81 -17.05 -13.27
C ILE A 186 12.85 -16.88 -14.80
N LYS A 187 14.02 -17.10 -15.43
CA LYS A 187 14.14 -17.04 -16.90
C LYS A 187 13.29 -18.09 -17.60
N ASN A 188 13.26 -19.32 -17.08
CA ASN A 188 12.47 -20.40 -17.64
C ASN A 188 10.96 -20.14 -17.47
N ALA A 189 10.53 -19.66 -16.31
CA ALA A 189 9.14 -19.26 -16.05
C ALA A 189 8.68 -18.10 -16.93
N ALA A 190 9.54 -17.10 -17.17
CA ALA A 190 9.22 -16.03 -18.12
C ALA A 190 9.11 -16.58 -19.55
N ARG A 191 10.01 -17.48 -19.96
CA ARG A 191 10.02 -18.08 -21.29
C ARG A 191 8.78 -18.95 -21.56
N SER A 192 8.30 -19.68 -20.56
CA SER A 192 7.11 -20.54 -20.72
C SER A 192 5.83 -19.74 -21.01
N ILE A 193 5.76 -18.48 -20.59
CA ILE A 193 4.67 -17.54 -20.93
C ILE A 193 5.03 -16.59 -22.09
N GLY A 194 6.09 -16.91 -22.86
CA GLY A 194 6.49 -16.13 -24.04
C GLY A 194 7.12 -14.77 -23.74
N LYS A 195 7.64 -14.56 -22.53
CA LYS A 195 8.21 -13.28 -22.07
C LYS A 195 9.71 -13.33 -21.79
N LYS A 196 10.30 -12.13 -21.73
CA LYS A 196 11.65 -11.89 -21.23
C LYS A 196 11.58 -11.15 -19.90
N VAL A 197 12.62 -11.32 -19.09
CA VAL A 197 12.73 -10.72 -17.75
C VAL A 197 14.11 -10.11 -17.58
N ASN A 198 14.13 -8.86 -17.12
CA ASN A 198 15.34 -8.16 -16.71
C ASN A 198 15.66 -8.59 -15.26
N ILE A 199 16.83 -9.17 -15.01
CA ILE A 199 17.18 -9.67 -13.69
C ILE A 199 18.39 -8.90 -13.15
N TYR A 200 18.25 -8.35 -11.94
CA TYR A 200 19.39 -7.84 -11.17
C TYR A 200 19.86 -8.91 -10.19
N VAL A 201 21.06 -9.44 -10.45
CA VAL A 201 21.70 -10.40 -9.54
C VAL A 201 22.46 -9.63 -8.46
N PHE A 202 21.81 -9.42 -7.30
CA PHE A 202 22.39 -8.64 -6.21
C PHE A 202 23.40 -9.45 -5.40
N LYS A 203 24.36 -8.74 -4.80
CA LYS A 203 25.44 -9.31 -4.00
C LYS A 203 25.27 -8.94 -2.53
N GLU A 204 26.08 -9.56 -1.67
CA GLU A 204 26.11 -9.26 -0.23
C GLU A 204 26.31 -7.76 0.06
N LYS A 205 27.08 -7.05 -0.76
CA LYS A 205 27.26 -5.59 -0.65
C LYS A 205 25.92 -4.84 -0.81
N ASP A 206 25.11 -5.19 -1.80
CA ASP A 206 23.79 -4.57 -2.00
C ASP A 206 22.88 -4.81 -0.79
N VAL A 207 22.96 -6.00 -0.20
CA VAL A 207 22.21 -6.35 1.02
C VAL A 207 22.68 -5.52 2.21
N LYS A 208 24.01 -5.36 2.39
CA LYS A 208 24.58 -4.53 3.47
C LYS A 208 24.17 -3.07 3.35
N GLU A 209 24.22 -2.50 2.14
CA GLU A 209 23.76 -1.13 1.88
C GLU A 209 22.25 -0.99 2.14
N ALA A 210 21.44 -1.92 1.64
CA ALA A 210 20.00 -1.92 1.89
C ALA A 210 19.68 -2.05 3.39
N ALA A 211 20.39 -2.92 4.12
CA ALA A 211 20.19 -3.12 5.56
C ALA A 211 20.52 -1.89 6.40
N GLN A 212 21.36 -0.97 5.91
CA GLN A 212 21.64 0.31 6.55
C GLN A 212 20.53 1.34 6.32
N GLU A 213 19.80 1.27 5.21
CA GLU A 213 18.76 2.26 4.85
C GLU A 213 17.36 1.80 5.27
N VAL A 214 17.03 0.54 5.00
CA VAL A 214 15.68 -0.03 5.09
C VAL A 214 15.05 0.17 6.45
N PRO A 215 15.68 -0.18 7.60
CA PRO A 215 15.05 -0.03 8.92
C PRO A 215 14.57 1.39 9.20
N PHE A 216 15.35 2.41 8.77
CA PHE A 216 14.99 3.82 8.92
C PHE A 216 13.92 4.30 7.93
N ILE A 217 13.79 3.64 6.78
CA ILE A 217 12.73 3.93 5.81
C ILE A 217 11.39 3.36 6.31
N ILE A 218 11.37 2.10 6.74
CA ILE A 218 10.12 1.44 7.16
C ILE A 218 9.75 1.73 8.62
N GLU A 219 10.69 2.26 9.41
CA GLU A 219 10.54 2.70 10.80
C GLU A 219 10.20 1.53 11.74
N THR A 220 10.97 0.44 11.62
CA THR A 220 10.88 -0.73 12.48
C THR A 220 12.24 -1.42 12.65
N ASP A 221 12.40 -2.08 13.79
CA ASP A 221 13.51 -2.96 14.19
C ASP A 221 13.17 -4.45 14.00
N ASN A 222 11.96 -4.77 13.55
CA ASN A 222 11.53 -6.16 13.35
C ASN A 222 12.33 -6.81 12.22
N ILE A 223 13.16 -7.79 12.59
CA ILE A 223 14.10 -8.46 11.67
C ILE A 223 13.38 -9.12 10.49
N LEU A 224 12.21 -9.72 10.72
CA LEU A 224 11.43 -10.37 9.65
C LEU A 224 10.93 -9.33 8.63
N GLN A 225 10.35 -8.22 9.10
CA GLN A 225 9.89 -7.13 8.24
C GLN A 225 11.05 -6.50 7.45
N ILE A 226 12.22 -6.31 8.09
CA ILE A 226 13.43 -5.81 7.44
C ILE A 226 13.91 -6.79 6.36
N SER A 227 13.91 -8.10 6.67
CA SER A 227 14.38 -9.15 5.76
C SER A 227 13.50 -9.25 4.50
N ILE A 228 12.20 -9.04 4.64
CA ILE A 228 11.25 -8.96 3.51
C ILE A 228 11.42 -7.63 2.75
N ALA A 229 11.64 -6.52 3.45
CA ALA A 229 11.79 -5.20 2.84
C ALA A 229 13.03 -5.06 1.96
N ILE A 230 14.15 -5.72 2.28
CA ILE A 230 15.41 -5.63 1.54
C ILE A 230 15.25 -6.01 0.05
N PRO A 231 14.77 -7.20 -0.33
CA PRO A 231 14.60 -7.55 -1.74
C PRO A 231 13.58 -6.63 -2.45
N ILE A 232 12.53 -6.18 -1.75
CA ILE A 232 11.56 -5.21 -2.30
C ILE A 232 12.26 -3.86 -2.58
N TYR A 233 13.07 -3.36 -1.65
CA TYR A 233 13.83 -2.12 -1.80
C TYR A 233 14.81 -2.20 -2.99
N ILE A 234 15.53 -3.32 -3.12
CA ILE A 234 16.43 -3.56 -4.25
C ILE A 234 15.65 -3.63 -5.57
N ALA A 235 14.50 -4.31 -5.62
CA ALA A 235 13.65 -4.38 -6.80
C ALA A 235 13.12 -3.01 -7.22
N LEU A 236 12.70 -2.18 -6.26
CA LEU A 236 12.29 -0.80 -6.53
C LEU A 236 13.46 0.04 -7.07
N LYS A 237 14.65 -0.01 -6.44
CA LYS A 237 15.83 0.69 -6.99
C LYS A 237 16.18 0.23 -8.39
N PHE A 238 16.07 -1.07 -8.67
CA PHE A 238 16.32 -1.62 -10.00
C PHE A 238 15.31 -1.13 -11.04
N ALA A 239 14.01 -1.17 -10.73
CA ALA A 239 12.96 -0.57 -11.56
C ALA A 239 13.21 0.92 -11.83
N ASN A 240 13.61 1.68 -10.81
CA ASN A 240 13.91 3.10 -10.94
C ASN A 240 15.09 3.35 -11.90
N ARG A 241 16.17 2.56 -11.78
CA ARG A 241 17.32 2.61 -12.71
C ARG A 241 16.94 2.29 -14.16
N LEU A 242 15.93 1.44 -14.36
CA LEU A 242 15.36 1.15 -15.69
C LEU A 242 14.37 2.21 -16.19
N GLY A 243 14.15 3.29 -15.43
CA GLY A 243 13.28 4.41 -15.82
C GLY A 243 11.81 4.25 -15.42
N TYR A 244 11.46 3.21 -14.65
CA TYR A 244 10.09 3.01 -14.17
C TYR A 244 9.84 3.76 -12.86
N ARG A 245 8.63 4.34 -12.74
CA ARG A 245 8.13 4.91 -11.47
C ARG A 245 7.03 4.07 -10.81
N LYS A 246 6.51 3.06 -11.51
CA LYS A 246 5.44 2.19 -11.04
C LYS A 246 5.88 0.74 -11.18
N VAL A 247 5.62 -0.06 -10.16
CA VAL A 247 5.93 -1.50 -10.16
C VAL A 247 4.70 -2.27 -9.73
N ILE A 248 4.29 -3.24 -10.55
CA ILE A 248 3.22 -4.18 -10.25
C ILE A 248 3.80 -5.32 -9.41
N PHE A 249 3.18 -5.61 -8.27
CA PHE A 249 3.48 -6.74 -7.40
C PHE A 249 2.27 -7.67 -7.31
N GLY A 250 2.53 -8.96 -7.07
CA GLY A 250 1.51 -9.98 -6.80
C GLY A 250 0.93 -9.95 -5.38
N GLN A 251 1.12 -8.86 -4.64
CA GLN A 251 0.70 -8.76 -3.25
C GLN A 251 -0.82 -8.96 -3.10
N GLY A 252 -1.23 -9.70 -2.08
CA GLY A 252 -2.63 -9.98 -1.78
C GLY A 252 -3.16 -11.29 -2.33
N ALA A 253 -2.46 -11.93 -3.27
CA ALA A 253 -2.91 -13.21 -3.83
C ALA A 253 -2.94 -14.31 -2.75
N ASP A 254 -1.88 -14.43 -1.96
CA ASP A 254 -1.79 -15.43 -0.89
C ASP A 254 -2.89 -15.25 0.16
N GLU A 255 -3.12 -14.02 0.61
CA GLU A 255 -4.13 -13.68 1.62
C GLU A 255 -5.57 -13.86 1.12
N LEU A 256 -5.81 -13.67 -0.19
CA LEU A 256 -7.13 -13.81 -0.80
C LEU A 256 -7.46 -15.26 -1.16
N PHE A 257 -6.47 -16.03 -1.60
CA PHE A 257 -6.70 -17.33 -2.24
C PHE A 257 -5.99 -18.51 -1.55
N GLY A 258 -5.42 -18.28 -0.36
CA GLY A 258 -4.84 -19.36 0.44
C GLY A 258 -3.49 -19.84 -0.03
N GLY A 259 -2.62 -18.95 -0.52
CA GLY A 259 -1.31 -19.33 -1.10
C GLY A 259 -0.21 -19.67 -0.09
N TYR A 260 -0.39 -19.35 1.20
CA TYR A 260 0.61 -19.67 2.21
C TYR A 260 0.53 -21.12 2.71
N LYS A 261 1.68 -21.78 2.82
CA LYS A 261 1.80 -23.16 3.34
C LYS A 261 1.11 -23.40 4.69
N ARG A 262 1.06 -22.39 5.58
CA ARG A 262 0.39 -22.50 6.88
C ARG A 262 -1.12 -22.75 6.79
N TYR A 263 -1.74 -22.50 5.63
CA TYR A 263 -3.15 -22.74 5.40
C TYR A 263 -3.46 -24.19 5.07
N GLU A 264 -2.49 -24.98 4.59
CA GLU A 264 -2.69 -26.38 4.18
C GLU A 264 -3.17 -27.27 5.33
N THR A 265 -2.91 -26.88 6.59
CA THR A 265 -3.23 -27.66 7.78
C THR A 265 -4.48 -27.17 8.51
N LEU A 266 -5.21 -26.19 7.96
CA LEU A 266 -6.39 -25.60 8.60
C LEU A 266 -7.67 -26.27 8.12
N GLU A 267 -8.62 -26.47 9.03
CA GLU A 267 -9.97 -26.90 8.67
C GLU A 267 -10.76 -25.74 8.04
N SER A 268 -11.82 -26.02 7.27
CA SER A 268 -12.52 -25.02 6.45
C SER A 268 -12.94 -23.75 7.20
N HIS A 269 -13.41 -23.87 8.45
CA HIS A 269 -13.85 -22.72 9.24
C HIS A 269 -12.66 -21.89 9.75
N GLU A 270 -11.58 -22.55 10.18
CA GLU A 270 -10.34 -21.91 10.62
C GLU A 270 -9.63 -21.23 9.44
N LEU A 271 -9.68 -21.86 8.26
CA LEU A 271 -9.15 -21.30 7.03
C LEU A 271 -9.87 -20.00 6.66
N GLU A 272 -11.21 -20.00 6.66
CA GLU A 272 -11.98 -18.78 6.35
C GLU A 272 -11.64 -17.65 7.33
N GLU A 273 -11.62 -17.93 8.63
CA GLU A 273 -11.27 -16.95 9.66
C GLU A 273 -9.85 -16.43 9.50
N SER A 274 -8.89 -17.33 9.24
CA SER A 274 -7.48 -17.01 9.06
C SER A 274 -7.25 -16.12 7.84
N LEU A 275 -7.85 -16.44 6.69
CA LEU A 275 -7.79 -15.61 5.47
C LEU A 275 -8.39 -14.22 5.71
N ARG A 276 -9.58 -14.16 6.31
CA ARG A 276 -10.23 -12.87 6.62
C ARG A 276 -9.40 -12.03 7.60
N ASN A 277 -8.80 -12.66 8.61
CA ASN A 277 -7.95 -11.96 9.56
C ASN A 277 -6.64 -11.47 8.92
N ASP A 278 -5.99 -12.27 8.09
CA ASP A 278 -4.77 -11.87 7.37
C ASP A 278 -5.05 -10.71 6.42
N LEU A 279 -6.18 -10.77 5.70
CA LEU A 279 -6.60 -9.70 4.82
C LEU A 279 -6.94 -8.42 5.58
N LYS A 280 -7.69 -8.51 6.70
CA LYS A 280 -8.00 -7.36 7.57
C LYS A 280 -6.73 -6.67 8.09
N ASN A 281 -5.67 -7.44 8.33
CA ASN A 281 -4.39 -6.94 8.85
C ASN A 281 -3.33 -6.67 7.76
N ILE A 282 -3.67 -6.82 6.46
CA ILE A 282 -2.71 -6.72 5.36
C ILE A 282 -1.99 -5.36 5.31
N GLY A 283 -2.68 -4.28 5.70
CA GLY A 283 -2.08 -2.95 5.78
C GLY A 283 -0.89 -2.91 6.74
N LYS A 284 -1.09 -3.41 7.97
CA LYS A 284 -0.06 -3.47 9.01
C LYS A 284 1.04 -4.47 8.67
N ASN A 285 0.67 -5.67 8.21
CA ASN A 285 1.60 -6.78 8.07
C ASN A 285 2.47 -6.67 6.81
N ASN A 286 1.94 -6.05 5.74
CA ASN A 286 2.56 -6.03 4.42
C ASN A 286 2.62 -4.62 3.83
N LEU A 287 1.47 -3.98 3.58
CA LEU A 287 1.41 -2.81 2.69
C LEU A 287 2.11 -1.57 3.24
N VAL A 288 2.09 -1.32 4.55
CA VAL A 288 2.73 -0.13 5.14
C VAL A 288 4.25 -0.16 4.92
N ARG A 289 4.89 -1.33 5.13
CA ARG A 289 6.32 -1.53 4.86
C ARG A 289 6.62 -1.19 3.40
N ASP A 290 5.91 -1.82 2.48
CA ASP A 290 6.15 -1.70 1.03
C ASP A 290 5.86 -0.28 0.52
N THR A 291 4.80 0.33 1.05
CA THR A 291 4.41 1.71 0.75
C THR A 291 5.48 2.70 1.20
N LYS A 292 6.04 2.55 2.41
CA LYS A 292 7.13 3.42 2.88
C LYS A 292 8.39 3.33 2.02
N LEU A 293 8.74 2.12 1.57
CA LEU A 293 9.85 1.94 0.61
C LEU A 293 9.57 2.71 -0.69
N SER A 294 8.36 2.55 -1.24
CA SER A 294 7.96 3.25 -2.47
C SER A 294 8.00 4.78 -2.30
N TYR A 295 7.58 5.30 -1.15
CA TYR A 295 7.59 6.72 -0.80
C TYR A 295 9.00 7.30 -0.63
N ALA A 296 9.96 6.49 -0.18
CA ALA A 296 11.36 6.90 -0.05
C ALA A 296 12.05 7.00 -1.41
N LEU A 297 11.65 6.14 -2.36
CA LEU A 297 12.21 6.07 -3.71
C LEU A 297 11.43 6.88 -4.75
N GLU A 298 10.39 7.62 -4.33
CA GLU A 298 9.46 8.32 -5.23
C GLU A 298 8.90 7.40 -6.33
N MET A 299 8.47 6.21 -5.91
CA MET A 299 7.88 5.16 -6.71
C MET A 299 6.48 4.80 -6.21
N LYS A 300 5.75 4.02 -7.02
CA LYS A 300 4.43 3.52 -6.68
C LYS A 300 4.35 2.01 -6.86
N ILE A 301 3.97 1.31 -5.81
CA ILE A 301 3.60 -0.10 -5.88
C ILE A 301 2.13 -0.21 -6.28
N LEU A 302 1.86 -1.12 -7.21
CA LEU A 302 0.52 -1.47 -7.67
C LEU A 302 0.28 -2.93 -7.31
N ALA A 303 -0.84 -3.24 -6.66
CA ALA A 303 -1.23 -4.58 -6.26
C ALA A 303 -2.59 -4.93 -6.88
N PRO A 304 -2.64 -5.45 -8.11
CA PRO A 304 -3.89 -5.67 -8.84
C PRO A 304 -4.86 -6.61 -8.14
N TYR A 305 -4.36 -7.62 -7.41
CA TYR A 305 -5.18 -8.52 -6.60
C TYR A 305 -5.93 -7.80 -5.47
N LEU A 306 -5.37 -6.71 -4.95
CA LEU A 306 -5.98 -5.93 -3.87
C LEU A 306 -6.95 -4.85 -4.36
N GLN A 307 -7.35 -4.89 -5.63
CA GLN A 307 -8.50 -4.09 -6.06
C GLN A 307 -9.72 -4.45 -5.20
N TRP A 308 -10.39 -3.44 -4.64
CA TRP A 308 -11.46 -3.67 -3.67
C TRP A 308 -12.62 -4.49 -4.23
N GLU A 309 -12.86 -4.42 -5.54
CA GLU A 309 -13.89 -5.25 -6.18
C GLU A 309 -13.48 -6.74 -6.26
N ILE A 310 -12.18 -7.04 -6.38
CA ILE A 310 -11.67 -8.42 -6.25
C ILE A 310 -11.83 -8.87 -4.81
N ILE A 311 -11.43 -8.04 -3.85
CA ILE A 311 -11.57 -8.35 -2.43
C ILE A 311 -13.03 -8.66 -2.09
N LYS A 312 -13.98 -7.78 -2.43
CA LYS A 312 -15.43 -8.00 -2.23
C LYS A 312 -15.98 -9.25 -2.90
N THR A 313 -15.32 -9.74 -3.95
CA THR A 313 -15.72 -10.96 -4.66
C THR A 313 -15.16 -12.19 -3.95
N ALA A 314 -13.99 -12.07 -3.32
CA ALA A 314 -13.29 -13.16 -2.64
C ALA A 314 -13.71 -13.37 -1.17
N VAL A 315 -14.24 -12.35 -0.47
CA VAL A 315 -14.55 -12.39 0.99
C VAL A 315 -15.97 -12.05 1.41
#